data_AF-A0A8T3BCJ0-F1
#
_entry.id   AF-A0A8T3BCJ0-F1
#
_cell.length_a   1.000
_cell.length_b   1.000
_cell.length_c   1.000
_cell.angle_alpha   90.00
_cell.angle_beta   90.00
_cell.angle_gamma   90.00
#
_symmetry.space_group_name_H-M   'P 1'
#
loop_
_entity.id
_entity.type
_entity.pdbx_description
1 polymer ?
#
loop_
_entity_poly.entity_id
_entity_poly.type
_entity_poly.pdbx_seq_one_letter_code
_entity_poly.pdbx_strand_id
1 'polypeptide(L)'
;MRRKEIDKYLKKSFKLDVGKNCKVMLRQDVGEYIHVFSHIRLQMYVELLVLTLKEGLTQLNSDEDRSEITWKCVDGSSIRKMGLSSGVRKVYNMTQDFKEQRVFQKPRKVPRKRRSNN
;
A
#
# COMPACT_ATOMS: atom_id res chain seq x y z
N MET A 1 13.33 8.81 7.71
CA MET A 1 12.62 8.76 9.01
C MET A 1 11.29 8.01 8.89
N ARG A 2 10.34 8.45 8.05
CA ARG A 2 8.99 7.85 7.87
C ARG A 2 8.96 6.33 7.65
N ARG A 3 9.74 5.80 6.69
CA ARG A 3 9.77 4.36 6.39
C ARG A 3 10.18 3.49 7.58
N LYS A 4 11.14 3.96 8.39
CA LYS A 4 11.55 3.25 9.62
C LYS A 4 10.42 3.21 10.65
N GLU A 5 9.64 4.28 10.77
CA GLU A 5 8.48 4.30 11.67
C GLU A 5 7.35 3.39 11.18
N ILE A 6 7.14 3.29 9.86
CA ILE A 6 6.23 2.29 9.28
C ILE A 6 6.70 0.87 9.61
N ASP A 7 8.00 0.58 9.48
CA ASP A 7 8.54 -0.74 9.82
C ASP A 7 8.37 -1.08 11.31
N LYS A 8 8.56 -0.09 12.20
CA LYS A 8 8.26 -0.25 13.64
C LYS A 8 6.77 -0.49 13.89
N TYR A 9 5.89 0.25 13.21
CA TYR A 9 4.45 0.08 13.31
C TYR A 9 3.99 -1.31 12.86
N LEU A 10 4.51 -1.80 11.72
CA LEU A 10 4.27 -3.15 11.22
C LEU A 10 4.67 -4.22 12.24
N LYS A 11 5.84 -4.08 12.85
CA LYS A 11 6.33 -5.00 13.88
C LYS A 11 5.50 -4.96 15.15
N LYS A 12 5.09 -3.76 15.60
CA LYS A 12 4.33 -3.58 16.84
C LYS A 12 2.88 -4.06 16.70
N SER A 13 2.20 -3.63 15.63
CA SER A 13 0.76 -3.82 15.46
C SER A 13 0.38 -5.10 14.73
N PHE A 14 1.22 -5.59 13.82
CA PHE A 14 0.91 -6.76 12.99
C PHE A 14 1.93 -7.90 13.15
N LYS A 15 2.91 -7.76 14.07
CA LYS A 15 4.04 -8.69 14.24
C LYS A 15 4.81 -8.95 12.93
N LEU A 16 4.76 -8.00 12.00
CA LEU A 16 5.44 -8.06 10.71
C LEU A 16 6.81 -7.39 10.82
N ASP A 17 7.86 -8.21 10.79
CA ASP A 17 9.26 -7.79 10.86
C ASP A 17 9.91 -7.95 9.48
N VAL A 18 10.13 -6.81 8.83
CA VAL A 18 10.69 -6.71 7.47
C VAL A 18 12.11 -7.28 7.45
N GLY A 19 12.33 -8.30 6.62
CA GLY A 19 13.59 -9.03 6.52
C GLY A 19 13.63 -10.31 7.36
N LYS A 20 12.81 -10.40 8.42
CA LYS A 20 12.72 -11.61 9.26
C LYS A 20 11.56 -12.50 8.82
N ASN A 21 10.31 -12.04 8.93
CA ASN A 21 9.12 -12.86 8.65
C ASN A 21 8.26 -12.29 7.51
N CYS A 22 8.58 -11.11 6.99
CA CYS A 22 8.02 -10.60 5.74
C CYS A 22 9.10 -9.96 4.87
N LYS A 23 8.84 -9.81 3.57
CA LYS A 23 9.75 -9.17 2.59
C LYS A 23 9.00 -8.09 1.82
N VAL A 24 9.63 -6.93 1.65
CA VAL A 24 9.11 -5.85 0.81
C VAL A 24 9.25 -6.21 -0.66
N MET A 25 8.13 -6.30 -1.38
CA MET A 25 8.08 -6.46 -2.84
C MET A 25 8.03 -5.12 -3.56
N LEU A 26 7.27 -4.17 -2.99
CA LEU A 26 7.12 -2.84 -3.54
C LEU A 26 6.99 -1.86 -2.38
N ARG A 27 7.72 -0.75 -2.44
CA ARG A 27 7.54 0.37 -1.52
C ARG A 27 7.77 1.67 -2.27
N GLN A 28 6.72 2.45 -2.47
CA GLN A 28 6.77 3.63 -3.33
C GLN A 28 5.89 4.76 -2.82
N ASP A 29 6.42 5.97 -2.91
CA ASP A 29 5.66 7.18 -2.62
C ASP A 29 4.61 7.40 -3.73
N VAL A 30 3.35 7.49 -3.31
CA VAL A 30 2.19 7.72 -4.19
C VAL A 30 1.94 9.22 -4.32
N GLY A 31 2.20 9.99 -3.26
CA GLY A 31 2.06 11.43 -3.24
C GLY A 31 1.62 11.94 -1.87
N GLU A 32 1.11 13.16 -1.85
CA GLU A 32 0.63 13.82 -0.63
C GLU A 32 -0.81 14.24 -0.79
N TYR A 33 -1.54 14.25 0.33
CA TYR A 33 -2.93 14.68 0.37
C TYR A 33 -3.20 15.46 1.65
N ILE A 34 -3.74 16.67 1.53
CA ILE A 34 -4.20 17.46 2.66
C ILE A 34 -5.70 17.25 2.80
N HIS A 35 -6.11 16.56 3.86
CA HIS A 35 -7.50 16.44 4.22
C HIS A 35 -7.91 17.58 5.15
N VAL A 36 -8.95 18.32 4.80
CA VAL A 36 -9.47 19.44 5.60
C VAL A 36 -10.81 19.05 6.20
N PHE A 37 -10.85 18.91 7.53
CA PHE A 37 -12.07 18.66 8.31
C PHE A 37 -12.44 19.94 9.06
N SER A 38 -13.38 20.72 8.52
CA SER A 38 -13.85 22.00 9.09
C SER A 38 -12.70 23.00 9.36
N HIS A 39 -11.97 22.84 10.46
CA HIS A 39 -10.86 23.68 10.91
C HIS A 39 -9.53 22.91 11.06
N ILE A 40 -9.53 21.59 10.97
CA ILE A 40 -8.34 20.75 11.11
C ILE A 40 -7.80 20.43 9.71
N ARG A 41 -6.51 20.69 9.50
CA ARG A 41 -5.79 20.30 8.29
C ARG A 41 -4.88 19.12 8.61
N LEU A 42 -5.19 17.96 8.05
CA LEU A 42 -4.41 16.74 8.19
C LEU A 42 -3.65 16.48 6.89
N GLN A 43 -2.34 16.72 6.90
CA GLN A 43 -1.45 16.36 5.79
C GLN A 43 -1.06 14.88 5.88
N MET A 44 -1.34 14.13 4.82
CA MET A 44 -1.05 12.71 4.68
C MET A 44 0.01 12.51 3.61
N TYR A 45 1.08 11.79 3.95
CA TYR A 45 2.07 11.30 3.00
C TYR A 45 1.71 9.86 2.64
N VAL A 46 1.35 9.61 1.39
CA VAL A 46 0.81 8.33 0.94
C VAL A 46 1.92 7.48 0.33
N GLU A 47 2.09 6.26 0.86
CA GLU A 47 3.02 5.25 0.35
C GLU A 47 2.25 3.96 0.04
N LEU A 48 2.53 3.34 -1.11
CA LEU A 48 2.08 1.99 -1.42
C LEU A 48 3.16 0.99 -0.99
N LEU A 49 2.80 0.12 -0.04
CA LEU A 49 3.63 -0.96 0.46
C LEU A 49 3.00 -2.32 0.12
N VAL A 50 3.75 -3.18 -0.58
CA VAL A 50 3.38 -4.57 -0.87
C VAL A 50 4.39 -5.48 -0.21
N LEU A 51 3.89 -6.38 0.63
CA LEU A 51 4.68 -7.34 1.40
C LEU A 51 4.35 -8.77 0.97
N THR A 52 5.36 -9.62 0.94
CA THR A 52 5.19 -11.07 0.95
C THR A 52 5.43 -11.58 2.37
N LEU A 53 4.49 -12.38 2.86
CA LEU A 53 4.58 -13.04 4.16
C LEU A 53 5.23 -14.42 3.98
N LYS A 54 6.17 -14.80 4.87
CA LYS A 54 6.83 -16.10 4.77
C LYS A 54 5.89 -17.25 5.12
N GLU A 55 5.03 -17.04 6.10
CA GLU A 55 4.12 -18.06 6.64
C GLU A 55 2.66 -17.82 6.20
N GLY A 56 2.43 -16.94 5.22
CA GLY A 56 1.09 -16.59 4.76
C GLY A 56 0.29 -15.77 5.77
N LEU A 57 -1.04 -15.78 5.65
CA LEU A 57 -1.92 -14.95 6.49
C LEU A 57 -2.06 -15.46 7.94
N THR A 58 -1.73 -16.72 8.22
CA THR A 58 -1.70 -17.27 9.59
C THR A 58 -0.70 -16.53 10.46
N GLN A 59 0.36 -15.98 9.87
CA GLN A 59 1.35 -15.11 10.51
C GLN A 59 0.76 -13.83 11.11
N LEU A 60 -0.41 -13.40 10.62
CA LEU A 60 -1.12 -12.24 11.12
C LEU A 60 -2.14 -12.62 12.22
N ASN A 61 -2.57 -13.89 12.24
CA ASN A 61 -3.52 -14.44 13.20
C ASN A 61 -2.77 -15.12 14.35
N SER A 62 -1.95 -14.37 15.08
CA SER A 62 -1.49 -14.84 16.39
C SER A 62 -2.58 -14.51 17.40
N ASP A 63 -3.24 -15.54 17.91
CA ASP A 63 -4.20 -15.49 19.00
C ASP A 63 -3.70 -14.62 20.16
N GLU A 64 -4.62 -13.84 20.73
CA GLU A 64 -4.49 -13.16 22.03
C GLU A 64 -3.20 -12.36 22.26
N ASP A 65 -3.02 -11.27 21.51
CA ASP A 65 -2.28 -10.14 22.07
C ASP A 65 -3.23 -8.93 22.09
N ARG A 66 -3.28 -8.24 23.22
CA ARG A 66 -4.12 -7.07 23.49
C ARG A 66 -3.68 -5.86 22.65
N SER A 67 -3.54 -6.02 21.35
CA SER A 67 -3.42 -4.89 20.45
C SER A 67 -4.80 -4.22 20.40
N GLU A 68 -4.84 -2.94 20.79
CA GLU A 68 -6.04 -2.10 20.77
C GLU A 68 -6.66 -1.97 19.36
N ILE A 69 -5.93 -2.40 18.32
CA ILE A 69 -6.29 -2.21 16.92
C ILE A 69 -6.88 -3.50 16.36
N THR A 70 -8.20 -3.53 16.23
CA THR A 70 -8.89 -4.53 15.40
C THR A 70 -8.61 -4.25 13.92
N TRP A 71 -8.07 -5.22 13.20
CA TRP A 71 -7.82 -5.13 11.76
C TRP A 71 -8.44 -6.33 11.03
N LYS A 72 -8.67 -6.17 9.72
CA LYS A 72 -9.12 -7.25 8.84
C LYS A 72 -8.56 -7.08 7.44
N CYS A 73 -8.22 -8.18 6.78
CA CYS A 73 -7.99 -8.18 5.35
C CYS A 73 -9.34 -8.13 4.62
N VAL A 74 -9.47 -7.24 3.64
CA VAL A 74 -10.72 -7.07 2.86
C VAL A 74 -10.40 -7.08 1.37
N ASP A 75 -11.35 -7.57 0.59
CA ASP A 75 -11.26 -7.48 -0.87
C ASP A 75 -11.34 -6.02 -1.32
N GLY A 76 -10.61 -5.69 -2.40
CA GLY A 76 -10.57 -4.34 -2.95
C GLY A 76 -11.94 -3.81 -3.35
N SER A 77 -12.83 -4.66 -3.87
CA SER A 77 -14.20 -4.26 -4.24
C SER A 77 -15.06 -3.89 -3.04
N SER A 78 -14.74 -4.40 -1.85
CA SER A 78 -15.49 -4.15 -0.62
C SER A 78 -15.26 -2.74 -0.06
N ILE A 79 -14.09 -2.14 -0.34
CA ILE A 79 -13.70 -0.81 0.18
C ILE A 79 -14.71 0.28 -0.21
N ARG A 80 -15.34 0.19 -1.39
CA ARG A 80 -16.33 1.17 -1.85
C ARG A 80 -17.61 1.19 -1.00
N LYS A 81 -17.99 0.04 -0.44
CA LYS A 81 -19.23 -0.13 0.33
C LYS A 81 -19.03 0.08 1.84
N MET A 82 -17.78 0.17 2.31
CA MET A 82 -17.49 0.39 3.72
C MET A 82 -17.68 1.86 4.12
N GLY A 83 -18.12 2.08 5.37
CA GLY A 83 -18.26 3.39 6.02
C GLY A 83 -16.91 4.02 6.39
N LEU A 84 -15.98 4.08 5.45
CA LEU A 84 -14.65 4.69 5.63
C LEU A 84 -14.75 6.22 5.55
N SER A 85 -13.85 6.91 6.24
CA SER A 85 -13.76 8.37 6.12
C SER A 85 -13.38 8.80 4.70
N SER A 86 -13.78 10.01 4.31
CA SER A 86 -13.47 10.61 3.01
C SER A 86 -11.96 10.69 2.75
N GLY A 87 -11.14 10.93 3.78
CA GLY A 87 -9.69 10.90 3.68
C GLY A 87 -9.14 9.52 3.33
N VAL A 88 -9.60 8.47 4.01
CA VAL A 88 -9.21 7.08 3.69
C VAL A 88 -9.63 6.70 2.27
N ARG A 89 -10.85 7.08 1.86
CA ARG A 89 -11.35 6.83 0.50
C ARG A 89 -10.50 7.54 -0.56
N LYS A 90 -10.08 8.78 -0.30
CA LYS A 90 -9.20 9.53 -1.20
C LYS A 90 -7.83 8.86 -1.34
N VAL A 91 -7.22 8.45 -0.23
CA VAL A 91 -5.93 7.73 -0.23
C VAL A 91 -6.02 6.41 -1.01
N TYR A 92 -7.12 5.67 -0.84
CA TYR A 92 -7.35 4.45 -1.61
C TYR A 92 -7.42 4.74 -3.11
N ASN A 93 -8.19 5.75 -3.53
CA ASN A 93 -8.31 6.12 -4.95
C ASN A 93 -6.96 6.56 -5.53
N MET A 94 -6.20 7.40 -4.82
CA MET A 94 -4.84 7.79 -5.23
C MET A 94 -3.95 6.58 -5.47
N THR A 95 -4.10 5.54 -4.64
CA THR A 95 -3.34 4.30 -4.78
C THR A 95 -3.79 3.46 -5.97
N GLN A 96 -5.09 3.46 -6.31
CA GLN A 96 -5.60 2.79 -7.51
C GLN A 96 -5.13 3.51 -8.78
N ASP A 97 -5.28 4.83 -8.85
CA ASP A 97 -4.82 5.65 -9.97
C ASP A 97 -3.31 5.44 -10.22
N PHE A 98 -2.51 5.39 -9.14
CA PHE A 98 -1.08 5.11 -9.20
C PHE A 98 -0.77 3.71 -9.75
N LYS A 99 -1.54 2.69 -9.36
CA LYS A 99 -1.39 1.33 -9.89
C LYS A 99 -1.73 1.26 -11.37
N GLU A 100 -2.81 1.91 -11.79
CA GLU A 100 -3.22 1.98 -13.19
C GLU A 100 -2.16 2.66 -14.05
N GLN A 101 -1.67 3.83 -13.64
CA GLN A 101 -0.59 4.53 -14.35
C GLN A 101 0.64 3.65 -14.55
N ARG A 102 1.00 2.82 -13.57
CA ARG A 102 2.10 1.85 -13.70
C ARG A 102 1.82 0.72 -14.67
N VAL A 103 0.58 0.26 -14.77
CA VAL A 103 0.18 -0.73 -15.77
C VAL A 103 0.30 -0.13 -17.17
N PHE A 104 -0.14 1.12 -17.36
CA PHE A 104 -0.05 1.83 -18.63
C PHE A 104 1.37 2.28 -19.01
N GLN A 105 2.28 2.42 -18.04
CA GLN A 105 3.69 2.75 -18.28
C GLN A 105 4.60 1.52 -18.50
N LYS A 106 4.07 0.28 -18.57
CA LYS A 106 4.86 -0.84 -19.09
C LYS A 106 5.31 -0.48 -20.53
N PRO A 107 6.61 -0.57 -20.87
CA PRO A 107 7.05 -0.19 -22.21
C PRO A 107 6.34 -1.08 -23.22
N ARG A 108 5.56 -0.48 -24.12
CA ARG A 108 5.19 -1.14 -25.38
C ARG A 108 6.51 -1.61 -26.01
N LYS A 109 6.67 -2.92 -26.21
CA LYS A 109 7.79 -3.48 -26.98
C LYS A 109 7.82 -2.73 -28.31
N VAL A 110 8.80 -1.85 -28.48
CA VAL A 110 8.99 -1.13 -29.74
C VAL A 110 9.26 -2.20 -30.79
N PRO A 111 8.50 -2.27 -31.90
CA PRO A 111 8.79 -3.22 -32.97
C PRO A 111 10.20 -2.93 -33.47
N ARG A 112 11.08 -3.93 -33.40
CA ARG A 112 12.44 -3.83 -33.90
C ARG A 112 12.35 -3.60 -35.40
N LYS A 113 12.59 -2.36 -35.84
CA LYS A 113 12.61 -1.99 -37.26
C LYS A 113 13.65 -2.90 -37.95
N ARG A 114 13.21 -3.86 -38.76
CA ARG A 114 14.10 -4.65 -39.61
C ARG A 114 14.83 -3.67 -40.52
N ARG A 115 16.16 -3.59 -40.40
CA ARG A 115 16.99 -2.91 -41.39
C ARG A 115 16.87 -3.71 -42.70
N SER A 116 16.31 -3.09 -43.73
CA SER A 116 16.43 -3.56 -45.11
C SER A 116 17.84 -3.20 -45.57
N ASN A 117 18.67 -4.21 -45.85
CA ASN A 117 19.90 -4.00 -46.61
C ASN A 117 19.51 -3.88 -48.09
N ASN A 118 19.89 -2.76 -48.71
CA ASN A 118 20.20 -2.68 -50.13
C ASN A 118 21.70 -2.43 -50.23
#